data_AF-A0A9Q3BND8-F1
#
_entry.id   AF-A0A9Q3BND8-F1
#
_cell.length_a   1.000
_cell.length_b   1.000
_cell.length_c   1.000
_cell.angle_alpha   90.00
_cell.angle_beta   90.00
_cell.angle_gamma   90.00
#
_symmetry.space_group_name_H-M   'P 1'
#
loop_
_entity.id
_entity.type
_entity.pdbx_description
1 polymer ?
#
loop_
_entity_poly.entity_id
_entity_poly.type
_entity_poly.pdbx_seq_one_letter_code
_entity_poly.pdbx_strand_id
1 'polypeptide(L)'
;MNEAEVSLHLASLKDKEVPNLLYYHKEDFTSDKDKTGLIIGDEVDIILNIGRPYPPLLRSPAYPEIPKSRKALELHIKELLVPCLIIKLEFCPN
;
A
#
# COMPACT_ATOMS: atom_id res chain seq x y z
N MET A 1 16.11 -6.29 -18.45
CA MET A 1 15.76 -7.72 -18.39
C MET A 1 14.35 -7.84 -18.90
N ASN A 2 14.13 -8.63 -19.95
CA ASN A 2 12.81 -8.79 -20.56
C ASN A 2 12.07 -9.93 -19.84
N GLU A 3 10.77 -9.78 -19.60
CA GLU A 3 9.96 -10.75 -18.84
C GLU A 3 10.00 -12.17 -19.46
N ALA A 4 10.13 -12.23 -20.79
CA ALA A 4 10.31 -13.46 -21.56
C ALA A 4 11.65 -14.16 -21.29
N GLU A 5 12.73 -13.42 -21.04
CA GLU A 5 14.05 -14.00 -20.72
C GLU A 5 14.06 -14.62 -19.32
N VAL A 6 13.36 -13.99 -18.37
CA VAL A 6 13.20 -14.50 -17.00
C VAL A 6 12.43 -15.83 -17.03
N SER A 7 11.31 -15.89 -17.78
CA SER A 7 10.54 -17.13 -17.94
C SER A 7 11.35 -18.27 -18.56
N LEU A 8 12.19 -17.98 -19.57
CA LEU A 8 13.01 -18.99 -20.23
C LEU A 8 14.13 -19.53 -19.33
N HIS A 9 14.72 -18.66 -18.50
CA HIS A 9 15.75 -19.05 -17.55
C HIS A 9 15.17 -19.87 -16.39
N LEU A 10 13.99 -19.49 -15.89
CA LEU A 10 13.24 -20.26 -14.89
C LEU A 10 12.80 -21.63 -15.41
N ALA A 11 12.43 -21.75 -16.69
CA ALA A 11 12.10 -23.03 -17.31
C ALA A 11 13.30 -24.00 -17.44
N SER A 12 14.53 -23.48 -17.37
CA SER A 12 15.76 -24.29 -17.40
C SER A 12 16.20 -24.81 -16.03
N LEU A 13 15.70 -24.19 -14.95
CA LEU A 13 15.89 -24.67 -13.58
C LEU A 13 14.93 -25.84 -13.33
N LYS A 14 15.42 -26.93 -12.72
CA LYS A 14 14.62 -28.15 -12.56
C LYS A 14 13.34 -27.85 -11.78
N ASP A 15 12.25 -28.55 -12.09
CA ASP A 15 10.89 -28.38 -11.52
C ASP A 15 10.81 -28.24 -9.97
N LYS A 16 11.86 -28.64 -9.24
CA LYS A 16 11.92 -28.56 -7.77
C LYS A 16 12.79 -27.43 -7.22
N GLU A 17 13.68 -26.85 -8.02
CA GLU A 17 14.60 -25.80 -7.56
C GLU A 17 13.88 -24.47 -7.35
N VAL A 18 12.98 -24.10 -8.26
CA VAL A 18 12.20 -22.86 -8.14
C VAL A 18 11.21 -22.90 -6.97
N PRO A 19 10.38 -23.95 -6.79
CA PRO A 19 9.50 -24.03 -5.63
C PRO A 19 10.26 -24.05 -4.30
N ASN A 20 11.42 -24.71 -4.25
CA ASN A 20 12.26 -24.70 -3.06
C ASN A 20 12.78 -23.29 -2.77
N LEU A 21 13.29 -22.58 -3.77
CA LEU A 21 13.77 -21.21 -3.62
C LEU A 21 12.66 -20.27 -3.12
N LEU A 22 11.47 -20.32 -3.73
CA LEU A 22 10.30 -19.55 -3.31
C LEU A 22 9.84 -19.92 -1.90
N TYR A 23 9.94 -21.19 -1.53
CA TYR A 23 9.62 -21.65 -0.18
C TYR A 23 10.62 -21.14 0.86
N TYR A 24 11.92 -21.16 0.54
CA TYR A 24 12.98 -20.64 1.41
C TYR A 24 12.90 -19.13 1.60
N HIS A 25 12.55 -18.39 0.55
CA HIS A 25 12.43 -16.93 0.54
C HIS A 25 10.98 -16.44 0.69
N LYS A 26 10.06 -17.27 1.18
CA LYS A 26 8.63 -16.94 1.24
C LYS A 26 8.31 -15.64 1.99
N GLU A 27 9.18 -15.23 2.92
CA GLU A 27 9.04 -14.03 3.74
C GLU A 27 9.48 -12.75 3.00
N ASP A 28 10.26 -12.90 1.92
CA ASP A 28 10.69 -11.80 1.05
C ASP A 28 9.60 -11.45 0.00
N PHE A 29 8.58 -12.29 -0.14
CA PHE A 29 7.46 -12.08 -1.05
C PHE A 29 6.18 -11.76 -0.27
N THR A 30 5.36 -10.87 -0.82
CA THR A 30 4.03 -10.60 -0.26
C THR A 30 3.05 -11.67 -0.70
N SER A 31 2.29 -12.22 0.24
CA SER A 31 1.11 -13.05 -0.01
C SER A 31 -0.17 -12.27 0.30
N ASP A 32 -1.31 -12.76 -0.18
CA ASP A 32 -2.64 -12.21 0.12
C ASP A 32 -2.98 -12.25 1.63
N LYS A 33 -2.21 -13.03 2.41
CA LYS A 33 -2.37 -13.19 3.86
C LYS A 33 -1.47 -12.26 4.67
N ASP A 34 -0.48 -11.65 4.03
CA ASP A 34 0.48 -10.79 4.71
C ASP A 34 -0.10 -9.40 4.88
N LYS A 35 0.12 -8.81 6.05
CA LYS A 35 -0.33 -7.45 6.32
C LYS A 35 0.61 -6.48 5.60
N THR A 36 0.19 -5.99 4.44
CA THR A 36 0.88 -4.89 3.76
C THR A 36 1.02 -3.69 4.70
N GLY A 37 2.23 -3.13 4.79
CA GLY A 37 2.40 -1.73 5.24
C GLY A 37 3.05 -1.47 6.60
N LEU A 38 3.79 -2.41 7.19
CA LEU A 38 4.66 -2.08 8.34
C LEU A 38 6.13 -1.95 7.92
N ILE A 39 6.42 -0.97 7.05
CA ILE A 39 7.80 -0.58 6.77
C ILE A 39 8.28 0.25 7.96
N ILE A 40 9.11 -0.35 8.80
CA ILE A 40 9.69 0.33 9.97
C ILE A 40 10.74 1.32 9.46
N GLY A 41 10.53 2.63 9.65
CA GLY A 41 11.56 3.66 9.44
C GLY A 41 11.25 4.80 8.47
N ASP A 42 10.11 4.77 7.76
CA ASP A 42 9.73 5.82 6.80
C ASP A 42 8.91 6.95 7.44
N GLU A 43 9.39 7.51 8.56
CA GLU A 43 8.79 8.75 9.09
C GLU A 43 9.16 9.92 8.16
N VAL A 44 8.18 10.43 7.43
CA VAL A 44 8.35 11.59 6.56
C VAL A 44 7.95 12.86 7.30
N ASP A 45 8.91 13.74 7.54
CA ASP A 45 8.64 15.10 8.02
C ASP A 45 8.24 16.00 6.84
N ILE A 46 6.95 16.36 6.79
CA ILE A 46 6.39 17.23 5.75
C ILE A 46 6.36 18.66 6.27
N ILE A 47 7.37 19.45 5.92
CA ILE A 47 7.45 20.86 6.29
C ILE A 47 6.79 21.73 5.20
N LEU A 48 5.81 22.54 5.60
CA LEU A 48 5.19 23.50 4.70
C LEU A 48 6.10 24.72 4.52
N ASN A 49 6.54 24.97 3.28
CA ASN A 49 7.43 26.08 2.90
C ASN A 49 6.77 27.48 2.92
N ILE A 50 5.74 27.67 3.73
CA ILE A 50 4.92 28.88 3.75
C ILE A 50 4.91 29.49 5.14
N GLY A 51 5.17 30.79 5.19
CA GLY A 51 4.92 31.60 6.39
C GLY A 51 3.41 31.81 6.59
N ARG A 52 3.02 32.21 7.80
CA ARG A 52 1.64 32.60 8.09
C ARG A 52 1.18 33.72 7.13
N PRO A 53 -0.10 33.78 6.74
CA PRO A 53 -1.18 32.86 7.11
C PRO A 53 -1.10 31.54 6.32
N TYR A 54 -1.36 30.42 7.01
CA TYR A 54 -1.50 29.12 6.35
C TYR A 54 -2.54 29.21 5.23
N PRO A 55 -2.41 28.41 4.16
CA PRO A 55 -3.39 28.40 3.10
C PRO A 55 -4.72 28.00 3.73
N PRO A 56 -5.84 28.56 3.26
CA PRO A 56 -7.15 28.06 3.68
C PRO A 56 -7.16 26.54 3.48
N LEU A 57 -7.71 25.80 4.46
CA LEU A 57 -7.86 24.36 4.35
C LEU A 57 -8.42 24.03 2.96
N LEU A 58 -7.66 23.29 2.15
CA LEU A 58 -8.08 22.79 0.83
C LEU A 58 -9.15 21.72 1.02
N ARG A 59 -10.30 22.09 1.59
CA ARG A 59 -11.50 21.25 1.66
C ARG A 59 -12.26 21.43 0.36
N SER A 60 -11.80 20.77 -0.69
CA SER A 60 -12.69 20.45 -1.78
C SER A 60 -13.73 19.45 -1.25
N PRO A 61 -15.03 19.64 -1.53
CA PRO A 61 -16.01 18.59 -1.23
C PRO A 61 -15.57 17.30 -1.94
N ALA A 62 -15.83 16.16 -1.33
CA ALA A 62 -15.60 14.88 -2.00
C ALA A 62 -16.34 14.89 -3.36
N TYR A 63 -15.63 14.48 -4.41
CA TYR A 63 -16.24 14.39 -5.72
C TYR A 63 -17.42 13.41 -5.66
N PRO A 64 -18.56 13.68 -6.32
CA PRO A 64 -19.70 12.77 -6.28
C PRO A 64 -19.31 11.39 -6.80
N GLU A 65 -19.44 10.38 -5.94
CA GLU A 65 -19.02 9.02 -6.24
C GLU A 65 -20.14 8.16 -6.86
N ILE A 66 -19.73 7.24 -7.72
CA ILE A 66 -20.62 6.22 -8.30
C ILE A 66 -20.86 5.11 -7.25
N PRO A 67 -22.10 4.65 -7.00
CA PRO A 67 -22.40 3.67 -5.95
C PRO A 67 -21.60 2.36 -6.03
N LYS A 68 -21.27 1.90 -7.24
CA LYS A 68 -20.42 0.72 -7.47
C LYS A 68 -18.98 0.97 -7.00
N SER A 69 -18.44 2.15 -7.30
CA SER A 69 -17.09 2.54 -6.90
C SER A 69 -17.00 2.65 -5.39
N ARG A 70 -18.01 3.25 -4.74
CA ARG A 70 -18.08 3.35 -3.28
C ARG A 70 -17.96 1.98 -2.58
N LYS A 71 -18.70 0.97 -3.04
CA LYS A 71 -18.65 -0.37 -2.43
C LYS A 71 -17.27 -1.01 -2.54
N ALA A 72 -16.58 -0.84 -3.66
CA ALA A 72 -15.22 -1.35 -3.85
C ALA A 72 -14.21 -0.59 -2.96
N LEU A 73 -14.32 0.74 -2.89
CA LEU A 73 -13.49 1.57 -2.02
C LEU A 73 -13.70 1.24 -0.55
N GLU A 74 -14.94 1.01 -0.11
CA GLU A 74 -15.24 0.63 1.28
C GLU A 74 -14.59 -0.70 1.69
N LEU A 75 -14.45 -1.66 0.76
CA LEU A 75 -13.72 -2.90 1.01
C LEU A 75 -12.24 -2.62 1.24
N HIS A 76 -11.61 -1.90 0.32
CA HIS A 76 -10.17 -1.60 0.41
C HIS A 76 -9.82 -0.69 1.59
N ILE A 77 -10.67 0.29 1.91
CA ILE A 77 -10.49 1.14 3.09
C ILE A 77 -10.49 0.26 4.36
N LYS A 78 -11.39 -0.72 4.46
CA LYS A 78 -11.40 -1.65 5.61
C LYS A 78 -10.13 -2.49 5.67
N GLU A 79 -9.63 -2.98 4.54
CA GLU A 79 -8.36 -3.71 4.45
C GLU A 79 -7.18 -2.86 4.94
N LEU A 80 -7.19 -1.55 4.66
CA LEU A 80 -6.12 -0.61 5.06
C LEU A 80 -6.25 -0.07 6.50
N LEU A 81 -7.45 -0.15 7.11
CA LEU A 81 -7.66 0.22 8.52
C LEU A 81 -7.08 -0.82 9.48
N VAL A 82 -7.15 -2.12 9.15
CA VAL A 82 -6.65 -3.22 9.99
C VAL A 82 -5.14 -3.13 10.29
N PRO A 83 -4.26 -2.82 9.32
CA PRO A 83 -2.83 -2.59 9.58
C PRO A 83 -2.53 -1.19 10.12
N CYS A 84 -3.55 -0.38 10.46
CA CYS A 84 -3.41 1.01 10.90
C CYS A 84 -2.70 1.94 9.90
N LEU A 85 -2.68 1.60 8.61
CA LEU A 85 -2.11 2.46 7.56
C LEU A 85 -2.93 3.74 7.38
N ILE A 86 -4.26 3.61 7.47
CA ILE A 86 -5.17 4.73 7.56
C ILE A 86 -5.55 4.91 9.03
N ILE A 87 -5.26 6.07 9.59
CA ILE A 87 -5.70 6.46 10.94
C ILE A 87 -6.83 7.47 10.84
N LYS A 88 -7.87 7.27 11.65
CA LYS A 88 -8.93 8.27 11.80
C LYS A 88 -8.40 9.34 12.75
N LEU A 89 -8.05 10.50 12.21
CA LEU A 89 -7.72 11.66 13.03
C LEU A 89 -9.00 12.13 13.72
N GLU A 90 -9.08 11.91 15.02
CA GLU A 90 -10.10 12.56 15.84
C GLU A 90 -9.75 14.03 15.96
N PHE A 91 -10.65 14.89 15.49
CA PHE A 91 -10.51 16.33 15.65
C PHE A 91 -10.73 16.65 17.12
N CYS A 92 -9.68 17.03 17.85
CA CYS A 92 -9.83 17.63 19.18
C CYS A 92 -10.31 19.08 19.00
N PRO A 93 -11.54 19.42 19.40
CA PRO A 93 -11.96 20.82 19.45
C PRO A 93 -11.19 21.51 20.59
N ASN A 94 -10.60 22.68 20.27
CA ASN A 94 -10.06 23.62 21.26
C ASN A 94 -11.19 24.37 21.96
#